data_AF-A0A7J9BBQ1-F1
#
_entry.id   AF-A0A7J9BBQ1-F1
#
_cell.length_a   1.000
_cell.length_b   1.000
_cell.length_c   1.000
_cell.angle_alpha   90.00
_cell.angle_beta   90.00
_cell.angle_gamma   90.00
#
_symmetry.space_group_name_H-M   'P 1'
#
loop_
_entity.id
_entity.type
_entity.pdbx_description
1 polymer ?
#
loop_
_entity_poly.entity_id
_entity_poly.type
_entity_poly.pdbx_seq_one_letter_code
_entity_poly.pdbx_strand_id
1 'polypeptide(L)'
;MDLVRSLGADEVLDYKTPNGVALKSPSGRKYDVIIHCAHNIPWSTLEANLTSKGKVVDVNLRFGTLMSVAFKKITFAKKQLIPLFTFPKKEDLE
;
A
#
# COMPACT_ATOMS: atom_id res chain seq x y z
N MET A 1 -10.67 -8.67 13.13
CA MET A 1 -10.81 -9.09 11.72
C MET A 1 -12.23 -8.90 11.23
N ASP A 2 -13.22 -9.09 12.09
CA ASP A 2 -14.65 -9.10 11.73
C ASP A 2 -15.20 -7.74 11.31
N LEU A 3 -14.71 -6.64 11.89
CA LEU A 3 -15.10 -5.29 11.48
C LEU A 3 -14.89 -5.08 9.98
N VAL A 4 -13.69 -5.36 9.48
CA VAL A 4 -13.35 -5.13 8.07
C VAL A 4 -14.15 -6.05 7.14
N ARG A 5 -14.42 -7.30 7.58
CA ARG A 5 -15.32 -8.21 6.86
C ARG A 5 -16.75 -7.69 6.82
N SER A 6 -17.28 -7.16 7.93
CA SER A 6 -18.64 -6.60 7.98
C SER A 6 -18.82 -5.36 7.10
N LEU A 7 -17.72 -4.66 6.78
CA LEU A 7 -17.71 -3.53 5.84
C LEU A 7 -17.64 -3.97 4.37
N GLY A 8 -17.68 -5.28 4.08
CA GLY A 8 -17.73 -5.82 2.72
C GLY A 8 -16.38 -6.19 2.12
N ALA A 9 -15.31 -6.33 2.92
CA ALA A 9 -14.05 -6.81 2.40
C ALA A 9 -14.10 -8.30 2.03
N ASP A 10 -13.74 -8.63 0.79
CA ASP A 10 -13.64 -10.03 0.31
C ASP A 10 -12.61 -10.84 1.11
N GLU A 11 -11.47 -10.20 1.41
CA GLU A 11 -10.34 -10.81 2.10
C GLU A 11 -9.79 -9.89 3.19
N VAL A 12 -9.44 -10.46 4.33
CA VAL A 12 -8.82 -9.73 5.45
C VAL A 12 -7.61 -10.52 5.92
N LEU A 13 -6.48 -9.83 6.09
CA LEU A 13 -5.21 -10.40 6.52
C LEU A 13 -4.72 -9.70 7.80
N ASP A 14 -4.28 -10.47 8.78
CA ASP A 14 -3.60 -9.95 9.96
C ASP A 14 -2.09 -9.89 9.71
N TYR A 15 -1.59 -8.68 9.43
CA TYR A 15 -0.19 -8.42 9.14
C TYR A 15 0.74 -8.55 10.36
N LYS A 16 0.22 -8.73 11.57
CA LYS A 16 1.03 -8.97 12.79
C LYS A 16 1.50 -10.41 12.92
N THR A 17 0.88 -11.33 12.18
CA THR A 17 1.27 -12.74 12.18
C THR A 17 2.53 -12.96 11.35
N PRO A 18 3.38 -13.98 11.64
CA PRO A 18 4.56 -14.29 10.84
C PRO A 18 4.28 -14.53 9.36
N ASN A 19 3.09 -15.04 9.03
CA ASN A 19 2.67 -15.24 7.63
C ASN A 19 2.11 -13.94 7.01
N GLY A 20 1.52 -13.07 7.82
CA GLY A 20 0.88 -11.83 7.36
C GLY A 20 1.85 -10.69 7.06
N VAL A 21 3.07 -10.71 7.60
CA VAL A 21 4.08 -9.65 7.32
C VAL A 21 4.43 -9.53 5.84
N ALA A 22 4.25 -10.61 5.07
CA ALA A 22 4.49 -10.63 3.63
C ALA A 22 3.37 -9.94 2.82
N LEU A 23 2.25 -9.59 3.46
CA LEU A 23 1.09 -8.93 2.85
C LEU A 23 0.53 -9.67 1.62
N LYS A 24 0.68 -11.00 1.60
CA LYS A 24 0.16 -11.83 0.52
C LYS A 24 -1.35 -11.95 0.65
N SER A 25 -2.04 -11.76 -0.46
CA SER A 25 -3.48 -12.07 -0.56
C SER A 25 -3.74 -13.52 -0.13
N PRO A 26 -4.72 -13.76 0.75
CA PRO A 26 -5.20 -15.11 1.06
C PRO A 26 -5.57 -15.95 -0.17
N SER A 27 -6.04 -15.35 -1.27
CA SER A 27 -6.30 -16.06 -2.52
C SER A 27 -5.09 -16.14 -3.48
N GLY A 28 -3.95 -15.59 -3.09
CA GLY A 28 -2.74 -15.55 -3.92
C GLY A 28 -2.81 -14.57 -5.09
N ARG A 29 -3.86 -13.75 -5.18
CA ARG A 29 -3.98 -12.72 -6.22
C ARG A 29 -2.97 -11.59 -5.99
N LYS A 30 -2.45 -11.04 -7.08
CA LYS A 30 -1.67 -9.80 -7.07
C LYS A 30 -2.58 -8.60 -7.24
N TYR A 31 -2.16 -7.47 -6.73
CA TYR A 31 -2.93 -6.24 -6.74
C TYR A 31 -2.51 -5.32 -7.88
N ASP A 32 -3.49 -4.76 -8.59
CA ASP A 32 -3.26 -3.67 -9.53
C ASP A 32 -3.07 -2.33 -8.82
N VAL A 33 -3.75 -2.15 -7.69
CA VAL A 33 -3.66 -0.96 -6.85
C VAL A 33 -3.56 -1.38 -5.38
N ILE A 34 -2.62 -0.77 -4.66
CA ILE A 34 -2.53 -0.82 -3.19
C ILE A 34 -2.70 0.60 -2.67
N ILE A 35 -3.63 0.81 -1.73
CA ILE A 35 -3.75 2.07 -0.99
C ILE A 35 -3.04 1.89 0.35
N HIS A 36 -1.90 2.55 0.52
CA HIS A 36 -1.06 2.42 1.69
C HIS A 36 -1.32 3.54 2.70
N CYS A 37 -2.04 3.19 3.77
CA CYS A 37 -2.28 4.10 4.91
C CYS A 37 -1.54 3.68 6.20
N ALA A 38 -0.96 2.47 6.26
CA ALA A 38 -0.18 2.00 7.42
C ALA A 38 1.22 2.64 7.55
N HIS A 39 1.90 2.41 8.68
CA HIS A 39 3.29 2.83 8.88
C HIS A 39 4.25 1.63 8.86
N ASN A 40 5.53 1.92 8.58
CA ASN A 40 6.66 0.98 8.68
C ASN A 40 6.54 -0.29 7.81
N ILE A 41 5.87 -0.19 6.67
CA ILE A 41 5.85 -1.25 5.67
C ILE A 41 6.82 -0.87 4.53
N PRO A 42 7.87 -1.66 4.27
CA PRO A 42 8.81 -1.37 3.19
C PRO A 42 8.14 -1.44 1.82
N TRP A 43 8.54 -0.55 0.90
CA TRP A 43 8.11 -0.58 -0.50
C TRP A 43 8.27 -1.97 -1.14
N SER A 44 9.38 -2.66 -0.88
CA SER A 44 9.66 -3.99 -1.44
C SER A 44 8.60 -5.04 -1.07
N THR A 45 8.00 -4.92 0.11
CA THR A 45 6.92 -5.81 0.57
C THR A 45 5.65 -5.58 -0.23
N LEU A 46 5.31 -4.31 -0.49
CA LEU A 46 4.16 -3.94 -1.32
C LEU A 46 4.40 -4.34 -2.78
N GLU A 47 5.60 -4.06 -3.30
CA GLU A 47 5.98 -4.34 -4.68
C GLU A 47 5.93 -5.81 -5.05
N ALA A 48 6.28 -6.71 -4.12
CA ALA A 48 6.20 -8.15 -4.31
C ALA A 48 4.76 -8.61 -4.66
N ASN A 49 3.76 -7.93 -4.09
CA ASN A 49 2.35 -8.23 -4.21
C ASN A 49 1.65 -7.50 -5.37
N LEU A 50 2.35 -6.61 -6.09
CA LEU A 50 1.80 -5.91 -7.25
C LEU A 50 1.88 -6.73 -8.54
N THR A 51 0.89 -6.52 -9.41
CA THR A 51 0.95 -6.93 -10.82
C THR A 51 2.07 -6.20 -11.57
N SER A 52 2.36 -6.58 -12.82
CA SER A 52 3.48 -6.05 -13.59
C SER A 52 3.41 -4.53 -13.86
N LYS A 53 2.20 -3.96 -13.82
CA LYS A 53 1.92 -2.52 -13.97
C LYS A 53 1.24 -1.93 -12.74
N GLY A 54 1.31 -2.63 -11.61
CA GLY A 54 0.62 -2.25 -10.39
C GLY A 54 1.13 -0.94 -9.80
N LYS A 55 0.27 -0.28 -9.02
CA LYS A 55 0.53 1.02 -8.41
C LYS A 55 0.33 0.95 -6.90
N VAL A 56 1.17 1.65 -6.16
CA VAL A 56 0.87 1.97 -4.75
C VAL A 56 0.55 3.44 -4.66
N VAL A 57 -0.60 3.76 -4.10
CA VAL A 57 -0.95 5.11 -3.66
C VAL A 57 -0.57 5.22 -2.20
N ASP A 58 0.45 6.01 -1.89
CA ASP A 58 0.98 6.16 -0.54
C ASP A 58 0.53 7.50 0.05
N VAL A 59 -0.26 7.42 1.12
CA VAL A 59 -0.78 8.58 1.84
C VAL A 59 0.24 9.07 2.89
N ASN A 60 1.23 8.23 3.21
CA ASN A 60 2.26 8.54 4.19
C ASN A 60 3.44 9.23 3.51
N LEU A 61 3.46 10.56 3.56
CA LEU A 61 4.59 11.34 3.08
C LEU A 61 5.81 11.19 3.98
N ARG A 62 6.69 10.25 3.62
CA ARG A 62 8.00 10.04 4.25
C ARG A 62 9.11 10.32 3.24
N PHE A 63 10.27 10.76 3.72
CA PHE A 63 11.47 10.96 2.88
C PHE A 63 11.82 9.71 2.05
N GLY A 64 11.65 8.51 2.60
CA GLY A 64 11.87 7.25 1.88
C GLY A 64 10.92 7.03 0.70
N THR A 65 9.66 7.46 0.81
CA THR A 65 8.66 7.40 -0.27
C THR A 65 9.11 8.31 -1.42
N LEU A 66 9.52 9.54 -1.13
CA LEU A 66 10.00 10.50 -2.15
C LEU A 66 11.24 9.98 -2.89
N MET A 67 12.22 9.42 -2.18
CA MET A 67 13.40 8.81 -2.80
C MET A 67 13.03 7.63 -3.71
N SER A 68 12.10 6.78 -3.27
CA SER A 68 11.62 5.64 -4.05
C SER A 68 10.90 6.08 -5.33
N VAL A 69 10.11 7.17 -5.27
CA VAL A 69 9.46 7.77 -6.44
C VAL A 69 10.49 8.29 -7.44
N ALA A 70 11.48 9.06 -6.96
CA ALA A 70 12.53 9.62 -7.80
C ALA A 70 13.33 8.50 -8.51
N PHE A 71 13.77 7.50 -7.76
CA PHE A 71 14.47 6.33 -8.29
C PHE A 71 13.65 5.64 -9.39
N LYS A 72 12.37 5.36 -9.14
CA LYS A 72 11.48 4.68 -10.10
C LYS A 72 11.26 5.46 -11.40
N LYS A 73 11.21 6.79 -11.32
CA LYS A 73 11.12 7.64 -12.51
C LYS A 73 12.39 7.53 -13.35
N ILE A 74 13.55 7.58 -12.71
CA ILE A 74 14.86 7.46 -13.37
C ILE A 74 15.01 6.07 -14.03
N THR A 75 14.57 5.01 -13.36
CA THR A 75 14.69 3.63 -13.87
C THR A 75 13.53 3.22 -14.78
N PHE A 76 12.60 4.11 -15.13
CA PHE A 76 11.39 3.80 -15.91
C PHE A 76 10.63 2.57 -15.39
N ALA A 77 10.50 2.46 -14.07
CA ALA A 77 9.89 1.31 -13.44
C ALA A 77 8.41 1.16 -13.85
N LYS A 78 8.02 -0.05 -14.29
CA LYS A 78 6.63 -0.38 -14.67
C LYS A 78 5.68 -0.33 -13.47
N LYS A 79 6.18 -0.68 -12.28
CA LYS A 79 5.45 -0.55 -11.01
C LYS A 79 5.72 0.81 -10.40
N GLN A 80 4.66 1.55 -10.10
CA GLN A 80 4.76 2.95 -9.69
C GLN A 80 4.38 3.15 -8.22
N LEU A 81 5.04 4.12 -7.60
CA LEU A 81 4.70 4.67 -6.30
C LEU A 81 4.14 6.07 -6.54
N ILE A 82 2.94 6.34 -6.06
CA ILE A 82 2.21 7.60 -6.26
C ILE A 82 1.98 8.21 -4.87
N PRO A 83 2.68 9.30 -4.52
CA PRO A 83 2.41 9.98 -3.26
C PRO A 83 1.07 10.73 -3.35
N LEU A 84 0.19 10.53 -2.37
CA LEU A 84 -1.03 11.31 -2.18
C LEU A 84 -0.83 12.23 -0.98
N PHE A 85 -0.89 13.54 -1.24
CA PHE A 85 -0.81 14.56 -0.20
C PHE A 85 -2.19 14.77 0.41
N THR A 86 -2.33 14.48 1.71
CA THR A 86 -3.53 14.78 2.48
C THR A 86 -3.20 15.75 3.60
N PHE A 87 -4.02 16.79 3.74
CA PHE A 87 -3.93 17.78 4.82
C PHE A 87 -5.30 17.86 5.52
N PRO A 88 -5.72 16.80 6.22
CA PRO A 88 -7.04 16.78 6.85
C PRO A 88 -7.13 17.87 7.91
N LYS A 89 -8.19 18.66 7.89
CA LYS A 89 -8.53 19.60 8.96
C LYS A 89 -9.56 18.97 9.88
N LYS A 90 -9.76 19.60 11.04
CA LYS A 90 -10.77 19.13 12.01
C LYS A 90 -12.17 19.17 11.41
N GLU A 91 -12.46 20.19 10.62
CA GLU A 91 -13.76 20.41 9.98
C GLU A 91 -14.08 19.37 8.89
N ASP A 92 -13.07 18.67 8.37
CA ASP A 92 -13.26 17.61 7.36
C ASP A 92 -13.68 16.26 7.99
N LEU A 93 -13.62 16.16 9.32
CA LEU A 93 -13.78 14.91 10.09
C LEU A 93 -14.97 14.95 11.07
N GLU A 94 -15.69 16.07 11.11
CA GLU A 94 -16.94 16.28 11.88
C GLU A 94 -18.16 16.12 10.97
#